data_AF-A0A4R2B0L5-F1
#
_entry.id   AF-A0A4R2B0L5-F1
#
_cell.length_a   1.000
_cell.length_b   1.000
_cell.length_c   1.000
_cell.angle_alpha   90.00
_cell.angle_beta   90.00
_cell.angle_gamma   90.00
#
_symmetry.space_group_name_H-M   'P 1'
#
loop_
_entity.id
_entity.type
_entity.pdbx_description
1 polymer ?
#
loop_
_entity_poly.entity_id
_entity_poly.type
_entity_poly.pdbx_seq_one_letter_code
_entity_poly.pdbx_strand_id
1 'polypeptide(L)'
;MEHYRLQLKTSIDEQTDRYKSILGIPRRKSKTLLQDIEHILFLVKNYKNISPSKLNLLIAQEFNIAQNTVVYVRPTLERANLLMKINGLVKLTNSAQIYFQEKNTAYLAKGFLDSYFGFMELLLLIAQNQPCKRNDIFTSWVNYYEEEFGGRALSTQKTQFHTIYRYLVTFNLINIDKSYLSLNEQMLNNLNRMVVY
;
A
#
# COMPACT_ATOMS: atom_id res chain seq x y z
N MET A 1 4.63 23.53 5.39
CA MET A 1 4.87 22.53 6.46
C MET A 1 3.69 22.41 7.42
N GLU A 2 3.20 23.50 7.99
CA GLU A 2 2.08 23.49 8.94
C GLU A 2 0.76 23.06 8.30
N HIS A 3 0.48 23.53 7.08
CA HIS A 3 -0.66 23.10 6.26
C HIS A 3 -0.68 21.59 5.97
N TYR A 4 0.48 20.99 5.70
CA TYR A 4 0.61 19.54 5.47
C TYR A 4 0.30 18.72 6.73
N ARG A 5 0.76 19.21 7.88
CA ARG A 5 0.49 18.57 9.18
C ARG A 5 -0.99 18.60 9.53
N LEU A 6 -1.64 19.73 9.28
CA LEU A 6 -3.09 19.90 9.50
C LEU A 6 -3.90 18.99 8.59
N GLN A 7 -3.62 18.94 7.29
CA GLN A 7 -4.36 18.06 6.36
C GLN A 7 -4.22 16.58 6.74
N LEU A 8 -3.00 16.13 7.06
CA LEU A 8 -2.77 14.75 7.52
C LEU A 8 -3.55 14.45 8.81
N LYS A 9 -3.49 15.34 9.81
CA LYS A 9 -4.21 15.17 11.08
C LYS A 9 -5.73 15.13 10.91
N THR A 10 -6.29 16.00 10.08
CA THR A 10 -7.74 16.03 9.85
C THR A 10 -8.23 14.75 9.16
N SER A 11 -7.47 14.21 8.20
CA SER A 11 -7.79 12.92 7.56
C SER A 11 -7.62 11.72 8.48
N ILE A 12 -6.77 11.83 9.51
CA ILE A 12 -6.58 10.82 10.55
C ILE A 12 -7.82 10.73 11.45
N ASP A 13 -8.30 11.88 11.93
CA ASP A 13 -9.40 11.95 12.89
C ASP A 13 -10.73 11.44 12.29
N GLU A 14 -10.96 11.65 10.98
CA GLU A 14 -12.18 11.22 10.26
C GLU A 14 -12.24 9.73 9.91
N GLN A 15 -11.12 8.98 9.98
CA GLN A 15 -11.03 7.57 9.54
C GLN A 15 -10.73 6.58 10.67
N THR A 16 -11.00 6.95 11.93
CA THR A 16 -10.83 6.13 13.13
C THR A 16 -11.57 4.77 13.11
N ASP A 17 -12.38 4.51 12.08
CA ASP A 17 -13.04 3.23 11.84
C ASP A 17 -12.08 2.17 11.25
N ARG A 18 -11.27 1.61 12.16
CA ARG A 18 -10.44 0.39 12.05
C ARG A 18 -9.23 0.47 11.11
N TYR A 19 -8.05 0.36 11.73
CA TYR A 19 -6.83 -0.17 11.11
C TYR A 19 -7.11 -1.46 10.35
N LYS A 20 -7.25 -1.37 9.03
CA LYS A 20 -7.30 -2.54 8.17
C LYS A 20 -5.87 -3.04 8.01
N SER A 21 -5.58 -4.20 8.56
CA SER A 21 -4.29 -4.86 8.31
C SER A 21 -4.07 -5.03 6.80
N ILE A 22 -2.91 -4.60 6.32
CA ILE A 22 -2.47 -4.90 4.97
C ILE A 22 -1.75 -6.24 4.96
N LEU A 23 -2.09 -7.08 3.99
CA LEU A 23 -1.41 -8.34 3.78
C LEU A 23 -0.40 -8.19 2.64
N GLY A 24 0.70 -8.94 2.75
CA GLY A 24 1.72 -8.93 1.72
C GLY A 24 1.20 -9.54 0.42
N ILE A 25 1.49 -8.91 -0.70
CA ILE A 25 1.37 -9.57 -2.01
C ILE A 25 2.50 -10.60 -2.13
N PRO A 26 2.20 -11.84 -2.54
CA PRO A 26 3.17 -12.88 -2.85
C PRO A 26 4.26 -12.39 -3.82
N ARG A 27 5.45 -12.98 -3.72
CA ARG A 27 6.62 -12.49 -4.45
C ARG A 27 7.13 -13.53 -5.43
N ARG A 28 7.38 -13.11 -6.67
CA ARG A 28 8.16 -13.92 -7.61
C ARG A 28 9.64 -13.73 -7.31
N LYS A 29 10.42 -14.81 -7.45
CA LYS A 29 11.88 -14.75 -7.29
C LYS A 29 12.44 -13.67 -8.21
N SER A 30 13.31 -12.81 -7.67
CA SER A 30 14.02 -11.77 -8.42
C SER A 30 13.16 -10.66 -9.05
N LYS A 31 11.90 -10.48 -8.62
CA LYS A 31 11.04 -9.34 -9.03
C LYS A 31 10.83 -8.37 -7.88
N THR A 32 10.55 -7.09 -8.18
CA THR A 32 10.18 -6.07 -7.18
C THR A 32 8.70 -6.17 -6.81
N LEU A 33 8.28 -5.54 -5.69
CA LEU A 33 6.87 -5.56 -5.28
C LEU A 33 6.00 -4.88 -6.34
N LEU A 34 6.52 -3.80 -6.92
CA LEU A 34 5.88 -3.06 -7.99
C LEU A 34 5.65 -3.98 -9.19
N GLN A 35 6.67 -4.71 -9.64
CA GLN A 35 6.55 -5.64 -10.76
C GLN A 35 5.56 -6.79 -10.48
N ASP A 36 5.43 -7.21 -9.23
CA ASP A 36 4.47 -8.23 -8.83
C ASP A 36 3.03 -7.67 -8.82
N ILE A 37 2.81 -6.45 -8.33
CA ILE A 37 1.52 -5.73 -8.44
C ILE A 37 1.16 -5.55 -9.92
N GLU A 38 2.09 -5.02 -10.72
CA GLU A 38 1.91 -4.78 -12.15
C GLU A 38 1.49 -6.05 -12.90
N HIS A 39 2.11 -7.19 -12.57
CA HIS A 39 1.78 -8.47 -13.19
C HIS A 39 0.35 -8.91 -12.89
N ILE A 40 -0.09 -8.76 -11.63
CA ILE A 40 -1.47 -9.11 -11.25
C ILE A 40 -2.47 -8.20 -11.98
N LEU A 41 -2.19 -6.89 -12.05
CA LEU A 41 -3.04 -5.96 -12.79
C LEU A 41 -3.03 -6.28 -14.30
N PHE A 42 -1.90 -6.73 -14.84
CA PHE A 42 -1.76 -7.12 -16.24
C PHE A 42 -2.54 -8.39 -16.59
N LEU A 43 -2.61 -9.36 -15.68
CA LEU A 43 -3.53 -10.50 -15.82
C LEU A 43 -4.97 -9.99 -16.00
N VAL A 44 -5.45 -9.14 -15.10
CA VAL A 44 -6.82 -8.59 -15.20
C VAL A 44 -7.02 -7.79 -16.50
N LYS A 45 -6.00 -7.04 -16.95
CA LYS A 45 -6.05 -6.29 -18.22
C LYS A 45 -6.24 -7.19 -19.43
N ASN A 46 -5.54 -8.32 -19.49
CA ASN A 46 -5.52 -9.19 -20.68
C ASN A 46 -6.73 -10.12 -20.76
N TYR A 47 -7.32 -10.49 -19.62
CA TYR A 47 -8.52 -11.32 -19.57
C TYR A 47 -9.78 -10.46 -19.54
N LYS A 48 -10.44 -10.27 -20.70
CA LYS A 48 -11.69 -9.47 -20.84
C LYS A 48 -12.77 -9.86 -19.82
N ASN A 49 -12.91 -11.15 -19.50
CA ASN A 49 -13.87 -11.69 -18.55
C ASN A 49 -13.16 -12.61 -17.57
N ILE A 50 -12.79 -12.09 -16.40
CA ILE A 50 -12.10 -12.87 -15.36
C ILE A 50 -12.92 -12.92 -14.07
N SER A 51 -13.27 -14.12 -13.62
CA SER A 51 -13.94 -14.31 -12.33
C SER A 51 -12.94 -14.24 -11.17
N PRO A 52 -13.37 -13.92 -9.94
CA PRO A 52 -12.51 -13.93 -8.76
C PRO A 52 -11.76 -15.26 -8.57
N SER A 53 -12.45 -16.39 -8.73
CA SER A 53 -11.85 -17.72 -8.58
C SER A 53 -10.79 -17.99 -9.65
N LYS A 54 -11.05 -17.58 -10.90
CA LYS A 54 -10.07 -17.73 -11.98
C LYS A 54 -8.85 -16.84 -11.77
N LEU A 55 -9.03 -15.61 -11.31
CA LEU A 55 -7.92 -14.72 -10.96
C LEU A 55 -7.04 -15.31 -9.84
N ASN A 56 -7.65 -15.82 -8.77
CA ASN A 56 -6.90 -16.46 -7.70
C ASN A 56 -6.08 -17.67 -8.19
N LEU A 57 -6.67 -18.48 -9.07
CA LEU A 57 -5.98 -19.62 -9.67
C LEU A 57 -4.78 -19.17 -10.53
N LEU A 58 -4.94 -18.14 -11.36
CA LEU A 58 -3.85 -17.60 -12.18
C LEU A 58 -2.73 -17.02 -11.32
N ILE A 59 -3.05 -16.24 -10.29
CA ILE A 59 -2.03 -15.71 -9.37
C ILE A 59 -1.32 -16.86 -8.64
N ALA A 60 -2.03 -17.90 -8.19
CA ALA A 60 -1.41 -19.04 -7.52
C ALA A 60 -0.37 -19.74 -8.42
N GLN A 61 -0.72 -19.92 -9.69
CA GLN A 61 0.14 -20.55 -10.70
C GLN A 61 1.36 -19.66 -11.03
N GLU A 62 1.12 -18.39 -11.35
CA GLU A 62 2.15 -17.42 -11.75
C GLU A 62 3.17 -17.14 -10.65
N PHE A 63 2.73 -17.18 -9.39
CA PHE A 63 3.58 -16.94 -8.23
C PHE A 63 4.11 -18.23 -7.59
N ASN A 64 3.69 -19.40 -8.09
CA ASN A 64 4.03 -20.72 -7.56
C ASN A 64 3.78 -20.85 -6.05
N ILE A 65 2.55 -20.55 -5.62
CA ILE A 65 2.13 -20.59 -4.22
C ILE A 65 0.79 -21.31 -4.05
N ALA A 66 0.50 -21.72 -2.81
CA ALA A 66 -0.78 -22.33 -2.48
C ALA A 66 -1.95 -21.34 -2.62
N GLN A 67 -3.10 -21.81 -3.12
CA GLN A 67 -4.26 -20.97 -3.40
C GLN A 67 -4.80 -20.23 -2.16
N ASN A 68 -4.72 -20.85 -0.99
CA ASN A 68 -5.09 -20.24 0.29
C ASN A 68 -4.24 -19.00 0.63
N THR A 69 -3.03 -18.87 0.06
CA THR A 69 -2.17 -17.69 0.25
C THR A 69 -2.61 -16.53 -0.65
N VAL A 70 -3.24 -16.84 -1.79
CA VAL A 70 -3.69 -15.86 -2.78
C VAL A 70 -4.99 -15.16 -2.39
N VAL A 71 -5.81 -15.79 -1.53
CA VAL A 71 -7.17 -15.31 -1.23
C VAL A 71 -7.22 -13.86 -0.73
N TYR A 72 -6.12 -13.34 -0.20
CA TYR A 72 -5.99 -11.98 0.33
C TYR A 72 -5.45 -10.96 -0.69
N VAL A 73 -4.87 -11.40 -1.80
CA VAL A 73 -4.27 -10.52 -2.82
C VAL A 73 -5.32 -9.67 -3.49
N ARG A 74 -6.39 -10.30 -4.02
CA ARG A 74 -7.50 -9.59 -4.65
C ARG A 74 -8.16 -8.59 -3.68
N PRO A 75 -8.58 -8.98 -2.46
CA PRO A 75 -9.11 -8.02 -1.49
C PRO A 75 -8.16 -6.86 -1.17
N THR A 76 -6.84 -7.09 -1.16
CA THR A 76 -5.85 -6.02 -0.92
C THR A 76 -5.86 -5.00 -2.07
N LEU A 77 -5.86 -5.46 -3.31
CA LEU A 77 -5.90 -4.61 -4.50
C LEU A 77 -7.28 -3.97 -4.74
N GLU A 78 -8.37 -4.65 -4.36
CA GLU A 78 -9.73 -4.10 -4.38
C GLU A 78 -9.87 -2.96 -3.37
N ARG A 79 -9.37 -3.13 -2.14
CA ARG A 79 -9.35 -2.07 -1.13
C ARG A 79 -8.52 -0.89 -1.59
N ALA A 80 -7.32 -1.13 -2.13
CA ALA A 80 -6.47 -0.10 -2.70
C ALA A 80 -7.05 0.55 -3.98
N ASN A 81 -8.32 0.30 -4.32
CA ASN A 81 -9.01 0.85 -5.49
C ASN A 81 -8.24 0.62 -6.81
N LEU A 82 -7.57 -0.53 -6.95
CA LEU A 82 -6.88 -0.94 -8.19
C LEU A 82 -7.66 -1.99 -8.97
N LEU A 83 -8.45 -2.79 -8.25
CA LEU A 83 -9.40 -3.75 -8.81
C LEU A 83 -10.81 -3.42 -8.34
N MET A 84 -11.81 -3.81 -9.12
CA MET A 84 -13.22 -3.75 -8.72
C MET A 84 -13.98 -4.97 -9.23
N LYS A 85 -15.05 -5.33 -8.52
CA LYS A 85 -15.93 -6.43 -8.93
C LYS A 85 -17.23 -5.87 -9.51
N ILE A 86 -17.52 -6.19 -10.78
CA ILE A 86 -18.75 -5.80 -11.48
C ILE A 86 -19.36 -7.05 -12.10
N ASN A 87 -20.62 -7.35 -11.78
CA ASN A 87 -21.38 -8.47 -12.34
C ASN A 87 -20.63 -9.82 -12.25
N GLY A 88 -20.00 -10.09 -11.10
CA GLY A 88 -19.25 -11.32 -10.89
C GLY A 88 -17.85 -11.38 -11.54
N LEU A 89 -17.45 -10.34 -12.27
CA LEU A 89 -16.15 -10.23 -12.94
C LEU A 89 -15.25 -9.23 -12.22
N VAL A 90 -13.94 -9.48 -12.26
CA VAL A 90 -12.92 -8.55 -11.74
C VAL A 90 -12.44 -7.67 -12.90
N LYS A 91 -12.36 -6.36 -12.66
CA LYS A 91 -11.92 -5.35 -13.62
C LYS A 91 -10.90 -4.40 -13.00
N LEU A 92 -10.10 -3.75 -13.84
CA LEU A 92 -9.24 -2.63 -13.41
C LEU A 92 -10.09 -1.40 -13.15
N THR A 93 -9.73 -0.64 -12.10
CA THR A 93 -10.29 0.70 -11.87
C THR A 93 -9.65 1.75 -12.78
N ASN A 94 -10.22 2.96 -12.81
CA ASN A 94 -9.62 4.10 -13.52
C ASN A 94 -8.18 4.34 -13.09
N SER A 95 -7.90 4.30 -11.78
CA SER A 95 -6.55 4.51 -11.25
C SER A 95 -5.54 3.50 -11.82
N ALA A 96 -5.90 2.21 -11.85
CA ALA A 96 -5.03 1.18 -12.40
C ALA A 96 -4.88 1.30 -13.94
N GLN A 97 -5.93 1.74 -14.64
CA GLN A 97 -5.88 1.97 -16.09
C GLN A 97 -4.95 3.14 -16.45
N ILE A 98 -5.07 4.27 -15.73
CA ILE A 98 -4.22 5.44 -15.94
C ILE A 98 -2.76 5.12 -15.59
N TYR A 99 -2.51 4.35 -14.52
CA TYR A 99 -1.17 3.85 -14.23
C TYR A 99 -0.54 3.12 -15.44
N PHE A 100 -1.30 2.29 -16.17
CA PHE A 100 -0.77 1.61 -17.36
C PHE A 100 -0.48 2.55 -18.54
N GLN A 101 -1.17 3.70 -18.62
CA GLN A 101 -0.98 4.71 -19.66
C GLN A 101 0.22 5.62 -19.34
N GLU A 102 0.28 6.13 -18.12
CA GLU A 102 1.26 7.15 -17.71
C GLU A 102 2.51 6.57 -17.05
N LYS A 103 2.45 5.32 -16.59
CA LYS A 103 3.52 4.66 -15.80
C LYS A 103 3.93 5.43 -14.53
N ASN A 104 3.02 6.25 -14.01
CA ASN A 104 3.19 6.98 -12.78
C ASN A 104 2.70 6.15 -11.57
N THR A 105 3.61 5.71 -10.71
CA THR A 105 3.32 4.86 -9.54
C THR A 105 2.44 5.55 -8.49
N ALA A 106 2.22 6.86 -8.59
CA ALA A 106 1.37 7.61 -7.69
C ALA A 106 -0.11 7.16 -7.80
N TYR A 107 -0.55 6.76 -9.00
CA TYR A 107 -1.88 6.18 -9.21
C TYR A 107 -2.06 4.86 -8.47
N LEU A 108 -0.98 4.10 -8.25
CA LEU A 108 -1.03 2.89 -7.43
C LEU A 108 -1.00 3.26 -5.94
N ALA A 109 -0.07 4.14 -5.56
CA ALA A 109 0.18 4.51 -4.18
C ALA A 109 -1.04 5.17 -3.49
N LYS A 110 -1.77 6.04 -4.21
CA LYS A 110 -2.89 6.80 -3.67
C LYS A 110 -3.95 5.91 -3.04
N GLY A 111 -4.36 4.85 -3.74
CA GLY A 111 -5.38 3.96 -3.22
C GLY A 111 -4.93 3.19 -1.97
N PHE A 112 -3.64 2.90 -1.84
CA PHE A 112 -3.10 2.33 -0.60
C PHE A 112 -3.10 3.36 0.55
N LEU A 113 -2.71 4.60 0.28
CA LEU A 113 -2.73 5.68 1.28
C LEU A 113 -4.14 5.95 1.79
N ASP A 114 -5.11 6.02 0.88
CA ASP A 114 -6.53 6.29 1.20
C ASP A 114 -7.19 5.14 1.98
N SER A 115 -6.66 3.92 1.88
CA SER A 115 -7.33 2.71 2.40
C SER A 115 -6.65 2.07 3.61
N TYR A 116 -5.36 2.36 3.81
CA TYR A 116 -4.54 1.75 4.84
C TYR A 116 -3.86 2.83 5.67
N PHE A 117 -4.55 3.19 6.73
CA PHE A 117 -4.18 4.28 7.63
C PHE A 117 -2.70 4.27 8.08
N GLY A 118 -2.14 3.08 8.36
CA GLY A 118 -0.75 2.94 8.76
C GLY A 118 0.28 3.45 7.74
N PHE A 119 -0.06 3.63 6.47
CA PHE A 119 0.82 4.31 5.52
C PHE A 119 1.02 5.78 5.90
N MET A 120 -0.06 6.47 6.24
CA MET A 120 -0.05 7.90 6.56
C MET A 120 0.67 8.15 7.89
N GLU A 121 0.47 7.29 8.87
CA GLU A 121 1.18 7.38 10.15
C GLU A 121 2.68 7.22 10.00
N LEU A 122 3.13 6.20 9.25
CA LEU A 122 4.56 6.00 9.02
C LEU A 122 5.17 7.20 8.28
N LEU A 123 4.47 7.75 7.29
CA LEU A 123 4.90 8.96 6.61
C LEU A 123 4.97 10.16 7.57
N LEU A 124 3.98 10.33 8.45
CA LEU A 124 3.97 11.41 9.44
C LEU A 124 5.13 11.28 10.45
N LEU A 125 5.35 10.07 10.99
CA LEU A 125 6.44 9.80 11.92
C LEU A 125 7.81 10.07 11.26
N ILE A 126 7.98 9.66 10.00
CA ILE A 126 9.20 9.98 9.25
C ILE A 126 9.31 11.50 9.04
N ALA A 127 8.24 12.19 8.66
CA ALA A 127 8.25 13.64 8.46
C ALA A 127 8.68 14.43 9.71
N GLN A 128 8.25 13.96 10.89
CA GLN A 128 8.53 14.60 12.17
C GLN A 128 9.96 14.35 12.65
N ASN A 129 10.58 13.24 12.24
CA ASN A 129 11.85 12.78 12.77
C ASN A 129 12.96 12.69 11.71
N GLN A 130 12.71 13.11 10.46
CA GLN A 130 13.67 12.95 9.37
C GLN A 130 14.93 13.84 9.55
N PRO A 131 16.13 13.31 9.24
CA PRO A 131 16.40 11.91 8.88
C PRO A 131 16.32 10.98 10.11
N CYS A 132 15.59 9.87 10.01
CA CYS A 132 15.35 8.93 11.12
C CYS A 132 15.77 7.51 10.77
N LYS A 133 16.12 6.67 11.76
CA LYS A 133 16.35 5.25 11.49
C LYS A 133 15.04 4.47 11.52
N ARG A 134 14.99 3.39 10.75
CA ARG A 134 13.83 2.48 10.68
C ARG A 134 13.40 1.94 12.05
N ASN A 135 14.34 1.60 12.92
CA ASN A 135 14.04 1.05 14.25
C ASN A 135 13.38 2.10 15.15
N ASP A 136 13.85 3.34 15.09
CA ASP A 136 13.30 4.44 15.89
C ASP A 136 11.83 4.68 15.49
N ILE A 137 11.54 4.71 14.19
CA ILE A 137 10.16 4.83 13.68
C ILE A 137 9.30 3.64 14.08
N PHE A 138 9.84 2.42 14.07
CA PHE A 138 9.09 1.25 14.55
C PHE A 138 8.71 1.40 16.02
N THR A 139 9.66 1.78 16.89
CA THR A 139 9.39 2.01 18.31
C THR A 139 8.35 3.10 18.52
N SER A 140 8.47 4.25 17.84
CA SER A 140 7.49 5.34 17.93
C SER A 140 6.09 4.91 17.46
N TRP A 141 6.01 4.14 16.37
CA TRP A 141 4.73 3.66 15.84
C TRP A 141 4.05 2.66 16.79
N VAL A 142 4.82 1.76 17.41
CA VAL A 142 4.29 0.83 18.42
C VAL A 142 3.78 1.58 19.65
N ASN A 143 4.56 2.51 20.19
CA ASN A 143 4.17 3.28 21.37
C ASN A 143 2.86 4.05 21.12
N TYR A 144 2.76 4.75 19.99
CA TYR A 144 1.53 5.46 19.60
C TYR A 144 0.33 4.51 19.49
N TYR A 145 0.51 3.36 18.85
CA TYR A 145 -0.56 2.37 18.70
C TYR A 145 -1.03 1.84 20.06
N GLU A 146 -0.10 1.52 20.96
CA GLU A 146 -0.41 0.96 22.27
C GLU A 146 -1.09 1.97 23.20
N GLU A 147 -0.71 3.25 23.11
CA GLU A 147 -1.36 4.35 23.82
C GLU A 147 -2.82 4.54 23.37
N GLU A 148 -3.09 4.54 22.06
CA GLU A 148 -4.41 4.83 21.50
C GLU A 148 -5.36 3.62 21.46
N PHE A 149 -4.83 2.41 21.22
CA PHE A 149 -5.65 1.23 20.91
C PHE A 149 -5.34 0.00 21.77
N GLY A 150 -4.39 0.11 22.70
CA GLY A 150 -3.94 -0.99 23.56
C GLY A 150 -2.94 -1.96 22.90
N GLY A 151 -2.32 -2.78 23.75
CA GLY A 151 -1.27 -3.73 23.36
C GLY A 151 -1.71 -4.75 22.31
N ARG A 152 -0.86 -5.00 21.31
CA ARG A 152 -0.96 -6.14 20.38
C ARG A 152 0.28 -7.00 20.46
N ALA A 153 0.21 -8.24 19.97
CA ALA A 153 1.39 -9.08 19.85
C ALA A 153 2.45 -8.38 18.98
N LEU A 154 3.66 -8.22 19.53
CA LEU A 154 4.80 -7.56 18.88
C LEU A 154 5.12 -8.14 17.50
N SER A 155 4.93 -9.45 17.32
CA SER A 155 5.11 -10.15 16.03
C SER A 155 4.16 -9.63 14.95
N THR A 156 2.91 -9.34 15.30
CA THR A 156 1.89 -8.80 14.39
C THR A 156 2.20 -7.36 14.01
N GLN A 157 2.55 -6.52 14.99
CA GLN A 157 2.98 -5.13 14.75
C GLN A 157 4.21 -5.11 13.82
N LYS A 158 5.24 -5.90 14.13
CA LYS A 158 6.45 -6.00 13.30
C LYS A 158 6.15 -6.43 11.86
N THR A 159 5.20 -7.36 11.69
CA THR A 159 4.77 -7.83 10.36
C THR A 159 4.04 -6.73 9.58
N GLN A 160 3.11 -6.01 10.22
CA GLN A 160 2.39 -4.89 9.60
C GLN A 160 3.34 -3.74 9.24
N PHE A 161 4.20 -3.33 10.18
CA PHE A 161 5.22 -2.31 9.95
C PHE A 161 6.10 -2.66 8.76
N HIS A 162 6.64 -3.88 8.73
CA HIS A 162 7.51 -4.32 7.63
C HIS A 162 6.77 -4.33 6.29
N THR A 163 5.50 -4.73 6.29
CA THR A 163 4.67 -4.75 5.10
C THR A 163 4.46 -3.34 4.57
N ILE A 164 3.98 -2.41 5.39
CA ILE A 164 3.73 -1.01 5.01
C ILE A 164 5.04 -0.35 4.55
N TYR A 165 6.11 -0.49 5.33
CA TYR A 165 7.44 0.03 4.99
C TYR A 165 7.87 -0.39 3.58
N ARG A 166 7.71 -1.69 3.26
CA ARG A 166 8.06 -2.20 1.94
C ARG A 166 7.23 -1.57 0.82
N TYR A 167 5.94 -1.31 1.04
CA TYR A 167 5.11 -0.60 0.06
C TYR A 167 5.53 0.88 -0.07
N LEU A 168 5.83 1.57 1.01
CA LEU A 168 6.31 2.96 0.97
C LEU A 168 7.59 3.10 0.12
N VAL A 169 8.53 2.17 0.28
CA VAL A 169 9.74 2.09 -0.57
C VAL A 169 9.37 1.77 -2.01
N THR A 170 8.48 0.81 -2.23
CA THR A 170 8.06 0.37 -3.57
C THR A 170 7.41 1.49 -4.37
N PHE A 171 6.60 2.32 -3.72
CA PHE A 171 5.95 3.47 -4.31
C PHE A 171 6.82 4.72 -4.29
N ASN A 172 8.09 4.60 -3.89
CA ASN A 172 9.04 5.71 -3.84
C ASN A 172 8.53 6.89 -2.99
N LEU A 173 7.76 6.62 -1.93
CA LEU A 173 7.23 7.64 -1.01
C LEU A 173 8.26 8.04 0.05
N ILE A 174 9.24 7.18 0.29
CA ILE A 174 10.35 7.41 1.21
C ILE A 174 11.67 7.10 0.51
N ASN A 175 12.71 7.86 0.84
CA ASN A 175 14.08 7.61 0.45
C ASN A 175 14.82 6.85 1.56
N ILE A 176 15.77 6.01 1.17
CA ILE A 176 16.66 5.32 2.10
C ILE A 176 18.11 5.67 1.73
N ASP A 177 18.78 6.41 2.59
CA ASP A 177 20.22 6.70 2.47
C ASP A 177 20.95 6.24 3.72
N LYS A 178 21.95 5.36 3.58
CA LYS A 178 22.76 4.82 4.70
C LYS A 178 21.93 4.39 5.92
N SER A 179 20.77 3.77 5.68
CA SER A 179 19.79 3.33 6.70
C SER A 179 18.97 4.42 7.38
N TYR A 180 19.11 5.67 6.97
CA TYR A 180 18.23 6.78 7.34
C TYR A 180 17.08 6.91 6.33
N LEU A 181 15.90 7.24 6.86
CA LEU A 181 14.67 7.44 6.14
C LEU A 181 14.37 8.94 6.05
N SER A 182 13.95 9.37 4.87
CA SER A 182 13.36 10.69 4.62
C SER A 182 12.18 10.55 3.67
N LEU A 183 11.32 11.57 3.64
CA LEU A 183 10.23 11.61 2.68
C LEU A 183 10.76 11.87 1.26
N ASN A 184 10.10 11.28 0.26
CA ASN A 184 10.28 11.69 -1.12
C ASN A 184 9.27 12.79 -1.45
N GLU A 185 9.67 14.04 -1.24
CA GLU A 185 8.77 15.20 -1.42
C GLU A 185 8.27 15.34 -2.86
N GLN A 186 9.08 15.00 -3.86
CA GLN A 186 8.65 15.04 -5.25
C GLN A 186 7.47 14.08 -5.47
N MET A 187 7.56 12.85 -4.95
CA MET A 187 6.51 11.86 -5.08
C MET A 187 5.23 12.27 -4.33
N LEU A 188 5.37 12.82 -3.13
CA LEU A 188 4.22 13.31 -2.35
C LEU A 188 3.55 14.53 -3.01
N ASN A 189 4.32 15.44 -3.59
CA ASN A 189 3.78 16.56 -4.37
C ASN A 189 3.04 16.08 -5.63
N ASN A 190 3.57 15.05 -6.29
CA ASN A 190 2.88 14.43 -7.42
C ASN A 190 1.52 13.87 -6.99
N LEU A 191 1.46 13.13 -5.87
CA LEU A 191 0.20 12.62 -5.32
C LEU A 191 -0.83 13.71 -5.05
N ASN A 192 -0.42 14.84 -4.47
CA ASN A 192 -1.33 15.96 -4.15
C ASN A 192 -1.91 16.65 -5.39
N ARG A 193 -1.20 16.59 -6.52
CA ARG A 193 -1.64 17.22 -7.78
C ARG A 193 -2.56 16.32 -8.60
N MET A 194 -2.78 15.08 -8.17
CA MET A 194 -3.61 14.12 -8.89
C MET A 194 -5.09 14.33 -8.58
N VAL A 195 -5.84 14.78 -9.58
CA VAL A 195 -7.30 14.71 -9.59
C VAL A 195 -7.69 13.35 -10.15
N VAL A 196 -8.38 12.53 -9.35
CA VAL A 196 -8.91 11.23 -9.81
C VAL A 196 -10.40 11.42 -10.11
N TYR A 197 -10.77 11.26 -11.38
CA TYR A 197 -12.16 11.27 -11.86
C TYR A 197 -12.84 9.89 -11.74
#